data_AF-A0A3B4B6R7-F1
#
_entry.id   AF-A0A3B4B6R7-F1
#
_cell.length_a   1.000
_cell.length_b   1.000
_cell.length_c   1.000
_cell.angle_alpha   90.00
_cell.angle_beta   90.00
_cell.angle_gamma   90.00
#
_symmetry.space_group_name_H-M   'P 1'
#
loop_
_entity.id
_entity.type
_entity.pdbx_description
1 polymer ?
#
loop_
_entity_poly.entity_id
_entity_poly.type
_entity_poly.pdbx_seq_one_letter_code
_entity_poly.pdbx_strand_id
1 'polypeptide(L)'
;ATKETHVIHNNGFNPSWNESFQFDVYVPELALVRFLVEDYDSTSDNEFVAQCTLPFNSLQMGYRHVLLLNKSGNILPSARLFVHVMVVDA
;
A
#
# COMPACT_ATOMS: atom_id res chain seq x y z
N ALA A 1 -4.29 -11.89 -5.24
CA ALA A 1 -3.01 -11.68 -5.93
C ALA A 1 -2.22 -10.63 -5.15
N THR A 2 -0.92 -10.83 -4.98
CA THR A 2 -0.02 -9.89 -4.30
C THR A 2 0.99 -9.38 -5.33
N LYS A 3 1.32 -8.10 -5.29
CA LYS A 3 2.38 -7.46 -6.07
C LYS A 3 3.17 -6.55 -5.14
N GLU A 4 4.46 -6.44 -5.38
CA GLU A 4 5.42 -5.73 -4.54
C GLU A 4 6.31 -4.84 -5.42
N THR A 5 6.74 -3.72 -4.86
CA THR A 5 7.68 -2.81 -5.51
C THR A 5 9.11 -3.31 -5.30
N HIS A 6 10.07 -2.73 -6.02
CA HIS A 6 11.47 -2.87 -5.64
C HIS A 6 11.75 -2.27 -4.25
N VAL A 7 12.84 -2.73 -3.63
CA VAL A 7 13.31 -2.23 -2.34
C VAL A 7 14.05 -0.90 -2.54
N ILE A 8 13.75 0.09 -1.70
CA ILE A 8 14.53 1.33 -1.60
C ILE A 8 15.36 1.26 -0.32
N HIS A 9 16.68 1.09 -0.47
CA HIS A 9 17.58 0.97 0.68
C HIS A 9 17.84 2.32 1.35
N ASN A 10 17.90 2.30 2.69
CA ASN A 10 18.29 3.43 3.53
C ASN A 10 17.46 4.72 3.34
N ASN A 11 16.17 4.60 3.01
CA ASN A 11 15.27 5.76 2.93
C ASN A 11 13.83 5.45 3.41
N GLY A 12 13.57 5.71 4.69
CA GLY A 12 12.22 5.69 5.25
C GLY A 12 11.52 7.06 5.30
N PHE A 13 12.21 8.15 4.94
CA PHE A 13 11.67 9.51 5.08
C PHE A 13 10.83 9.95 3.87
N ASN A 14 11.32 9.66 2.66
CA ASN A 14 10.65 10.00 1.41
C ASN A 14 10.99 9.04 0.25
N PRO A 15 10.82 7.71 0.43
CA PRO A 15 11.02 6.75 -0.64
C PRO A 15 10.08 7.04 -1.82
N SER A 16 10.57 6.84 -3.04
CA SER A 16 9.82 7.08 -4.29
C SER A 16 10.02 5.92 -5.26
N TRP A 17 8.99 5.09 -5.40
CA TRP A 17 9.02 3.91 -6.28
C TRP A 17 8.63 4.21 -7.73
N ASN A 18 7.64 5.09 -7.94
CA ASN A 18 7.07 5.38 -9.27
C ASN A 18 6.67 4.12 -10.08
N GLU A 19 6.26 3.07 -9.38
CA GLU A 19 5.74 1.85 -9.97
C GLU A 19 4.22 1.85 -10.04
N SER A 20 3.65 1.02 -10.92
CA SER A 20 2.22 0.86 -11.07
C SER A 20 1.85 -0.61 -11.17
N PHE A 21 0.73 -0.97 -10.54
CA PHE A 21 0.19 -2.32 -10.56
C PHE A 21 -1.23 -2.31 -11.09
N GLN A 22 -1.56 -3.37 -11.82
CA GLN A 22 -2.92 -3.63 -12.30
C GLN A 22 -3.42 -4.95 -11.71
N PHE A 23 -4.68 -4.94 -11.29
CA PHE A 23 -5.37 -6.10 -10.73
C PHE A 23 -6.75 -6.20 -11.37
N ASP A 24 -7.13 -7.42 -11.77
CA ASP A 24 -8.49 -7.72 -12.20
C ASP A 24 -9.33 -8.07 -10.96
N VAL A 25 -10.44 -7.36 -10.76
CA VAL A 25 -11.34 -7.54 -9.62
C VAL A 25 -12.73 -7.91 -10.12
N TYR A 26 -13.07 -9.20 -9.99
CA TYR A 26 -14.32 -9.74 -10.53
C TYR A 26 -15.54 -9.55 -9.62
N VAL A 27 -15.33 -9.44 -8.31
CA VAL A 27 -16.40 -9.24 -7.32
C VAL A 27 -15.99 -8.09 -6.36
N PRO A 28 -16.09 -6.82 -6.81
CA PRO A 28 -15.66 -5.65 -6.05
C PRO A 28 -16.27 -5.53 -4.65
N GLU A 29 -17.50 -6.01 -4.47
CA GLU A 29 -18.27 -5.92 -3.22
C GLU A 29 -17.67 -6.75 -2.08
N LEU A 30 -16.89 -7.78 -2.43
CA LEU A 30 -16.19 -8.65 -1.49
C LEU A 30 -14.69 -8.37 -1.43
N ALA A 31 -14.20 -7.42 -2.23
CA ALA A 31 -12.78 -7.14 -2.35
C ALA A 31 -12.29 -6.13 -1.30
N LEU A 32 -11.08 -6.38 -0.82
CA LEU A 32 -10.30 -5.48 0.03
C LEU A 32 -8.99 -5.17 -0.67
N VAL A 33 -8.53 -3.93 -0.54
CA VAL A 33 -7.19 -3.51 -0.96
C VAL A 33 -6.37 -3.23 0.27
N ARG A 34 -5.21 -3.90 0.36
CA ARG A 34 -4.26 -3.75 1.45
C ARG A 34 -2.95 -3.20 0.91
N PHE A 35 -2.55 -2.05 1.45
CA PHE A 35 -1.20 -1.51 1.34
C PHE A 35 -0.41 -2.03 2.54
N LEU A 36 0.71 -2.69 2.28
CA LEU A 36 1.63 -3.20 3.30
C LEU A 36 3.01 -2.60 3.02
N VAL A 37 3.63 -2.04 4.05
CA VAL A 37 4.98 -1.51 4.01
C VAL A 37 5.84 -2.37 4.91
N GLU A 38 6.93 -2.87 4.35
CA GLU A 38 7.91 -3.69 5.06
C GLU A 38 9.30 -3.07 4.91
N ASP A 39 10.15 -3.32 5.90
CA ASP A 39 11.58 -3.06 5.85
C ASP A 39 12.27 -4.35 5.40
N TYR A 40 13.07 -4.24 4.34
CA TYR A 40 13.69 -5.39 3.71
C TYR A 40 14.95 -5.79 4.45
N ASP A 41 15.03 -7.07 4.82
CA ASP A 41 16.24 -7.68 5.36
C ASP A 41 16.73 -8.76 4.37
N SER A 42 18.03 -8.77 4.07
CA SER A 42 18.62 -9.79 3.17
C SER A 42 18.94 -11.11 3.87
N THR A 43 18.89 -11.13 5.20
CA THR A 43 19.31 -12.24 6.06
C THR A 43 18.17 -12.84 6.88
N SER A 44 17.04 -12.13 7.01
CA SER A 44 15.83 -12.61 7.67
C SER A 44 14.57 -12.26 6.88
N ASP A 45 13.40 -12.61 7.43
CA ASP A 45 12.14 -12.12 6.89
C ASP A 45 12.05 -10.59 7.01
N ASN A 46 11.34 -9.97 6.07
CA ASN A 46 11.08 -8.53 6.10
C ASN A 46 10.34 -8.14 7.37
N GLU A 47 10.70 -7.00 7.95
CA GLU A 47 10.01 -6.49 9.12
C GLU A 47 8.79 -5.66 8.72
N PHE A 48 7.62 -5.94 9.29
CA PHE A 48 6.46 -5.06 9.14
C PHE A 48 6.77 -3.65 9.65
N VAL A 49 6.48 -2.64 8.83
CA VAL A 49 6.55 -1.22 9.20
C VAL A 49 5.15 -0.69 9.45
N ALA A 50 4.26 -0.80 8.45
CA ALA A 50 2.91 -0.27 8.54
C ALA A 50 1.95 -0.90 7.53
N GLN A 51 0.65 -0.68 7.71
CA GLN A 51 -0.37 -1.10 6.76
C GLN A 51 -1.56 -0.16 6.68
N CYS A 52 -2.31 -0.27 5.59
CA CYS A 52 -3.67 0.26 5.49
C CYS A 52 -4.52 -0.72 4.67
N THR A 53 -5.69 -1.10 5.17
CA THR A 53 -6.62 -2.00 4.48
C THR A 53 -7.98 -1.32 4.34
N LEU A 54 -8.50 -1.27 3.12
CA LEU A 54 -9.75 -0.59 2.79
C LEU A 54 -10.65 -1.52 1.96
N PRO A 55 -11.98 -1.49 2.15
CA PRO A 55 -12.91 -2.05 1.17
C PRO A 55 -12.68 -1.43 -0.20
N PHE A 56 -12.77 -2.23 -1.27
CA PHE A 56 -12.54 -1.75 -2.63
C PHE A 56 -13.42 -0.55 -2.98
N ASN A 57 -14.71 -0.62 -2.62
CA ASN A 57 -15.68 0.45 -2.86
C ASN A 57 -15.43 1.74 -2.04
N SER A 58 -14.51 1.71 -1.08
CA SER A 58 -14.10 2.89 -0.31
C SER A 58 -12.86 3.59 -0.90
N LEU A 59 -12.26 3.04 -1.96
CA LEU A 59 -11.12 3.65 -2.62
C LEU A 59 -11.55 4.93 -3.34
N GLN A 60 -10.80 6.01 -3.11
CA GLN A 60 -10.98 7.25 -3.84
C GLN A 60 -10.03 7.30 -5.04
N MET A 61 -10.56 7.63 -6.21
CA MET A 61 -9.76 7.72 -7.45
C MET A 61 -8.84 8.95 -7.46
N GLY A 62 -7.84 8.92 -8.33
CA GLY A 62 -6.84 9.97 -8.54
C GLY A 62 -5.67 9.90 -7.56
N TYR A 63 -4.98 11.02 -7.38
CA TYR A 63 -3.86 11.14 -6.45
C TYR A 63 -4.35 11.23 -5.01
N ARG A 64 -3.89 10.32 -4.15
CA ARG A 64 -4.32 10.20 -2.76
C ARG A 64 -3.15 9.91 -1.83
N HIS A 65 -3.28 10.35 -0.59
CA HIS A 65 -2.45 9.87 0.51
C HIS A 65 -3.17 8.76 1.27
N VAL A 66 -2.51 7.61 1.41
CA VAL A 66 -2.95 6.51 2.26
C VAL A 66 -2.34 6.71 3.65
N LEU A 67 -3.20 6.79 4.67
CA LEU A 67 -2.78 6.89 6.07
C LEU A 67 -2.32 5.51 6.56
N LEU A 68 -1.11 5.45 7.10
CA LEU A 68 -0.50 4.20 7.54
C LEU A 68 -0.80 3.93 9.03
N LEU A 69 -1.05 2.65 9.34
CA LEU A 69 -1.35 2.15 10.68
C LEU A 69 -0.24 1.19 11.14
N ASN A 70 0.07 1.20 12.43
CA ASN A 70 0.99 0.22 13.03
C ASN A 70 0.33 -1.17 13.21
N LYS A 71 1.07 -2.13 13.78
CA LYS A 71 0.59 -3.50 14.05
C LYS A 71 -0.66 -3.55 14.93
N SER A 72 -0.82 -2.59 15.84
CA SER A 72 -1.97 -2.45 16.74
C SER A 72 -3.15 -1.70 16.11
N GLY A 73 -3.05 -1.27 14.85
CA GLY A 73 -4.08 -0.51 14.16
C GLY A 73 -4.14 0.96 14.53
N ASN A 74 -3.14 1.51 15.23
CA ASN A 74 -3.09 2.93 15.55
C ASN A 74 -2.47 3.72 14.39
N ILE A 75 -2.97 4.94 14.19
CA ILE A 75 -2.49 5.86 13.16
C ILE A 75 -1.04 6.26 13.45
N LEU A 76 -0.20 6.18 12.43
CA LEU A 76 1.13 6.79 12.42
C LEU A 76 1.01 8.22 11.88
N PRO A 77 1.10 9.28 12.72
CA PRO A 77 0.64 10.64 12.37
C PRO A 77 1.28 11.25 11.10
N SER A 78 2.55 10.90 10.84
CA SER A 78 3.34 11.45 9.75
C SER A 78 3.60 10.44 8.62
N ALA A 79 3.20 9.17 8.78
CA ALA A 79 3.49 8.13 7.79
C ALA A 79 2.36 8.03 6.76
N ARG A 80 2.70 8.24 5.49
CA ARG A 80 1.76 8.21 4.36
C ARG A 80 2.41 7.59 3.14
N LEU A 81 1.64 6.83 2.37
CA LEU A 81 1.98 6.52 0.97
C LEU A 81 1.25 7.52 0.06
N PHE A 82 1.94 8.03 -0.95
CA PHE A 82 1.30 8.80 -2.01
C PHE A 82 1.09 7.88 -3.22
N VAL A 83 -0.17 7.75 -3.66
CA VAL A 83 -0.56 6.80 -4.70
C VAL A 83 -1.47 7.48 -5.72
N HIS A 84 -1.50 6.94 -6.93
CA HIS A 84 -2.50 7.26 -7.95
C HIS A 84 -3.40 6.04 -8.16
N VAL A 85 -4.70 6.19 -7.92
CA VAL A 85 -5.67 5.10 -8.04
C VAL A 85 -6.56 5.33 -9.27
N MET A 86 -6.64 4.32 -10.12
CA MET A 86 -7.58 4.27 -11.23
C MET A 86 -8.36 2.98 -11.18
N VAL A 87 -9.67 3.06 -11.33
CA VAL A 87 -10.56 1.94 -11.56
C VAL A 87 -11.20 2.17 -12.92
N VAL A 88 -11.09 1.18 -13.77
CA VAL A 88 -11.68 1.17 -15.10
C VAL A 88 -12.67 0.02 -15.14
N ASP A 89 -13.90 0.32 -15.55
CA ASP A 89 -14.88 -0.72 -15.84
C ASP A 89 -14.43 -1.46 -17.11
N ALA A 90 -14.65 -2.78 -17.13
CA ALA A 90 -14.37 -3.64 -18.28
C ALA A 90 -15.52 -3.60 -19.30
#